data_AF-A0A4Q2J878-F1
#
_entry.id   AF-A0A4Q2J878-F1
#
_cell.length_a   1.000
_cell.length_b   1.000
_cell.length_c   1.000
_cell.angle_alpha   90.00
_cell.angle_beta   90.00
_cell.angle_gamma   90.00
#
_symmetry.space_group_name_H-M   'P 1'
#
loop_
_entity.id
_entity.type
_entity.pdbx_description
1 polymer ?
#
loop_
_entity_poly.entity_id
_entity_poly.type
_entity_poly.pdbx_seq_one_letter_code
_entity_poly.pdbx_strand_id
1 'polypeptide(L)' 'APVSHVGSGMLRGLAVADVVLVVPPGGVAAGASVEALPLPWSG' A
#
# COMPACT_ATOMS: atom_id res chain seq x y z
N ALA A 1 -6.07 -6.15 2.17
CA ALA A 1 -6.61 -5.47 0.96
C ALA A 1 -6.07 -4.05 0.93
N PRO A 2 -5.99 -3.38 -0.23
CA PRO A 2 -5.54 -1.99 -0.30
C PRO A 2 -6.43 -1.07 0.53
N VAL A 3 -5.81 -0.21 1.34
CA VAL A 3 -6.52 0.83 2.10
C VAL A 3 -6.97 1.96 1.18
N SER A 4 -8.09 2.59 1.48
CA SER A 4 -8.49 3.83 0.82
C SER A 4 -7.62 5.01 1.29
N HIS A 5 -7.66 6.14 0.56
CA HIS A 5 -6.97 7.39 0.91
C HIS A 5 -5.43 7.34 0.80
N VAL A 6 -4.90 6.92 -0.35
CA VAL A 6 -3.44 6.72 -0.61
C VAL A 6 -2.75 7.97 -1.20
N GLY A 7 -3.22 9.17 -0.85
CA GLY A 7 -2.65 10.43 -1.34
C GLY A 7 -1.56 10.96 -0.40
N SER A 8 -0.63 11.77 -0.92
CA SER A 8 0.48 12.33 -0.13
C SER A 8 0.06 13.13 1.10
N GLY A 9 -1.14 13.72 1.11
CA GLY A 9 -1.73 14.41 2.26
C GLY A 9 -2.66 13.54 3.13
N MET A 10 -2.87 12.27 2.77
CA MET A 10 -3.87 11.39 3.38
C MET A 10 -3.23 10.28 4.21
N LEU A 11 -2.54 10.66 5.29
CA LEU A 11 -1.75 9.74 6.12
C LEU A 11 -2.57 8.71 6.93
N ARG A 12 -3.90 8.82 6.95
CA ARG A 12 -4.77 7.89 7.69
C ARG A 12 -4.66 6.46 7.18
N GLY A 13 -4.60 6.27 5.86
CA GLY A 13 -4.43 4.93 5.29
C GLY A 13 -3.06 4.34 5.63
N LEU A 14 -2.01 5.16 5.58
CA LEU A 14 -0.66 4.75 5.93
C LEU A 14 -0.53 4.38 7.42
N ALA A 15 -1.17 5.14 8.31
CA ALA A 15 -1.09 4.93 9.76
C ALA A 15 -1.68 3.59 10.25
N VAL A 16 -2.59 2.98 9.47
CA VAL A 16 -3.22 1.70 9.80
C VAL A 16 -2.75 0.55 8.91
N ALA A 17 -1.83 0.82 7.99
CA ALA A 17 -1.32 -0.18 7.06
C ALA A 17 -0.19 -1.00 7.69
N ASP A 18 -0.14 -2.28 7.33
CA ASP A 18 0.97 -3.17 7.68
C ASP A 18 2.10 -3.13 6.64
N VAL A 19 1.75 -2.87 5.39
CA VAL A 19 2.69 -2.91 4.25
C VAL A 19 2.39 -1.80 3.24
N VAL A 20 3.38 -1.48 2.42
CA VAL A 20 3.23 -0.69 1.19
C VAL A 20 3.39 -1.60 -0.02
N LEU A 21 2.43 -1.55 -0.94
CA LEU A 21 2.48 -2.32 -2.19
C LEU A 21 3.20 -1.52 -3.27
N VAL A 22 4.21 -2.12 -3.91
CA VAL A 22 4.95 -1.49 -5.01
C VAL A 22 4.19 -1.69 -6.31
N VAL A 23 3.55 -0.62 -6.79
CA VAL A 23 2.81 -0.63 -8.06
C VAL A 23 3.69 -0.09 -9.18
N PRO A 24 3.93 -0.85 -10.27
CA PRO A 24 4.67 -0.37 -11.42
C PRO A 24 3.91 0.77 -12.14
N PRO A 25 4.60 1.59 -12.96
CA PRO A 25 3.98 2.73 -13.65
C PRO A 25 2.77 2.41 -14.54
N GLY A 26 2.62 1.16 -14.97
CA GLY A 26 1.46 0.67 -15.75
C GLY A 26 0.26 0.22 -14.90
N GLY A 27 0.35 0.29 -13.57
CA GLY A 27 -0.66 -0.26 -12.67
C GLY A 27 -0.60 -1.77 -12.54
N VAL A 28 -1.60 -2.34 -11.85
CA VAL A 28 -1.74 -3.78 -11.60
C VAL A 28 -3.20 -4.17 -11.78
N ALA A 29 -3.46 -5.37 -12.29
CA ALA A 29 -4.81 -5.92 -12.32
C ALA A 29 -5.25 -6.36 -10.91
N ALA A 30 -6.56 -6.27 -10.63
CA ALA A 30 -7.10 -6.81 -9.39
C ALA A 30 -6.80 -8.31 -9.26
N GLY A 31 -6.34 -8.72 -8.08
CA GLY A 31 -5.95 -10.12 -7.82
C GLY A 31 -4.52 -10.48 -8.26
N ALA A 32 -3.80 -9.60 -8.95
CA ALA A 32 -2.39 -9.80 -9.23
C ALA A 32 -1.53 -9.62 -7.97
N SER A 33 -0.46 -10.41 -7.85
CA SER A 33 0.53 -10.27 -6.79
C SER A 33 1.53 -9.15 -7.10
N VAL A 34 1.90 -8.38 -6.08
CA VAL A 34 2.97 -7.38 -6.14
C VAL A 34 3.82 -7.43 -4.90
N GLU A 35 5.03 -6.86 -4.99
CA GLU A 35 5.94 -6.75 -3.86
C GLU A 35 5.29 -5.93 -2.73
N ALA A 36 5.37 -6.47 -1.53
CA ALA A 36 4.89 -5.84 -0.30
C ALA A 36 6.10 -5.51 0.57
N LEU A 37 6.29 -4.22 0.84
CA LEU A 37 7.32 -3.73 1.73
C LEU A 37 6.73 -3.56 3.13
N PRO A 38 7.25 -4.26 4.15
CA PRO A 38 6.77 -4.10 5.51
C PRO A 38 7.06 -2.69 6.02
N LEU A 39 6.12 -2.13 6.77
CA LEU A 39 6.29 -0.85 7.43
C LEU A 39 7.03 -1.03 8.76
N PRO A 40 7.78 -0.01 9.23
CA PRO A 40 8.63 -0.17 10.40
C PRO A 40 7.86 -0.29 11.72
N TRP A 41 6.54 -0.03 11.71
CA TRP A 41 5.65 -0.18 12.84
C TRP A 41 4.70 -1.38 12.72
N SER A 42 4.74 -2.13 11.61
CA SER A 42 4.02 -3.38 11.51
C SER A 42 4.87 -4.48 12.12
N GLY A 43 4.34 -5.07 13.19
CA GLY A 43 5.00 -6.15 13.94
C GLY A 43 5.06 -7.45 13.17
#